data_AF-A0A9Q0LB27-F1
#
_entry.id   AF-A0A9Q0LB27-F1
#
_cell.length_a   1.000
_cell.length_b   1.000
_cell.length_c   1.000
_cell.angle_alpha   90.00
_cell.angle_beta   90.00
_cell.angle_gamma   90.00
#
_symmetry.space_group_name_H-M   'P 1'
#
loop_
_entity.id
_entity.type
_entity.pdbx_description
1 polymer ?
#
loop_
_entity_poly.entity_id
_entity_poly.type
_entity_poly.pdbx_seq_one_letter_code
_entity_poly.pdbx_strand_id
1 'polypeptide(L)'
;MNNKNKKEFKLLEKQKITPRNQTLDRFLMPVNRNQNQNQNYNQNQNQNQNQNTQFLNLNQNQNQNQNQNHNQNTQILNLNLNHNTQFLNQNHNQNQNYNQNTQILNLNLNHNHNHKHKHNKRKHQYQQIQISPKKSKNTTFINLPWNKKNKIEINNKKIPKWTFMKECWKEVKTPKDFMLSILNFHPEYKEKWNLFGLHQFFKRYQKKQENEIFMKETFTKIVSLAQKKVIKEPIKLMKQNQESSFTLTQEQVACLMANAFLCTFKPRKWAHPNDPNALASINFIDLYNESQNTFLVAQKIKALIHYLLRVNEHKNYSNIVFTKKVLHQFPKWEDSDFPILFVRISLDKNIEDFPKENHAHVDFANKFIGGGVLNHGIVQEEILFITQPELIISRLFIPELLPNEALIIQGTEKFSTYSGYGNTFKSILNFKDQTEIDKKTNIRKNTIIAIDALKFGYNQSQFEKNQILRELNKAFCGFNFQIEGVETIVTGHWGCGVFGGNKDLKAILQLMAASQAQKKIIYCTFNDVHFSQRFQKVLDLIYQKNLKVGDLWKLLVLYHESKFESKIQFFDFLLEINQIDMK
;
A
#
# COMPACT_ATOMS: atom_id res chain seq x y z
N MET A 1 0.96 -38.08 25.12
CA MET A 1 0.71 -36.71 25.66
C MET A 1 0.61 -36.82 27.18
N ASN A 2 1.58 -36.28 27.92
CA ASN A 2 1.79 -36.58 29.34
C ASN A 2 0.75 -35.97 30.30
N ASN A 3 0.38 -36.77 31.32
CA ASN A 3 -0.54 -36.47 32.43
C ASN A 3 -0.21 -35.20 33.25
N LYS A 4 0.99 -34.62 33.09
CA LYS A 4 1.39 -33.35 33.72
C LYS A 4 0.58 -32.15 33.19
N ASN A 5 0.24 -32.15 31.90
CA ASN A 5 -0.56 -31.08 31.29
C ASN A 5 -2.03 -31.10 31.71
N LYS A 6 -2.58 -32.27 32.09
CA LYS A 6 -3.97 -32.40 32.60
C LYS A 6 -4.11 -31.87 34.03
N LYS A 7 -3.06 -31.91 34.85
CA LYS A 7 -3.08 -31.41 36.24
C LYS A 7 -2.97 -29.89 36.33
N GLU A 8 -2.20 -29.24 35.46
CA GLU A 8 -2.18 -27.76 35.37
C GLU A 8 -3.52 -27.19 34.88
N PHE A 9 -4.27 -27.96 34.09
CA PHE A 9 -5.54 -27.55 33.49
C PHE A 9 -6.72 -27.53 34.49
N LYS A 10 -6.78 -28.50 35.41
CA LYS A 10 -7.78 -28.52 36.50
C LYS A 10 -7.66 -27.34 37.47
N LEU A 11 -6.51 -26.65 37.48
CA LEU A 11 -6.31 -25.43 38.28
C LEU A 11 -6.89 -24.18 37.59
N LEU A 12 -6.98 -24.18 36.26
CA LEU A 12 -7.58 -23.11 35.46
C LEU A 12 -9.11 -23.21 35.42
N GLU A 13 -9.68 -24.42 35.38
CA GLU A 13 -11.14 -24.63 35.45
C GLU A 13 -11.76 -24.24 36.81
N LYS A 14 -11.00 -24.39 37.91
CA LYS A 14 -11.47 -24.04 39.26
C LYS A 14 -11.44 -22.55 39.58
N GLN A 15 -10.81 -21.73 38.73
CA GLN A 15 -10.78 -20.29 38.86
C GLN A 15 -11.58 -19.70 37.70
N LYS A 16 -12.89 -19.53 37.89
CA LYS A 16 -13.75 -18.76 36.99
C LYS A 16 -13.19 -17.34 36.87
N ILE A 17 -12.29 -17.13 35.91
CA ILE A 17 -11.82 -15.82 35.50
C ILE A 17 -12.80 -15.36 34.42
N THR A 18 -13.92 -14.80 34.85
CA THR A 18 -14.66 -13.84 34.05
C THR A 18 -13.95 -12.49 34.24
N PRO A 19 -13.29 -11.91 33.23
CA PRO A 19 -12.70 -10.59 33.39
C PRO A 19 -13.83 -9.56 33.49
N ARG A 20 -13.77 -8.68 34.50
CA ARG A 20 -14.69 -7.54 34.67
C ARG A 20 -14.92 -6.82 33.32
N ASN A 21 -16.18 -6.80 32.90
CA ASN A 21 -16.72 -6.19 31.67
C ASN A 21 -16.46 -4.67 31.52
N GLN A 22 -15.92 -3.99 32.53
CA GLN A 22 -15.94 -2.53 32.65
C GLN A 22 -14.96 -1.77 31.75
N THR A 23 -13.87 -2.40 31.27
CA THR A 23 -12.88 -1.67 30.46
C THR A 23 -13.40 -1.32 29.06
N LEU A 24 -14.09 -2.23 28.36
CA LEU A 24 -14.56 -1.94 27.00
C LEU A 24 -15.65 -0.86 27.00
N ASP A 25 -16.58 -0.92 27.97
CA ASP A 25 -17.69 0.03 28.04
C ASP A 25 -17.23 1.47 28.36
N ARG A 26 -16.12 1.64 29.08
CA ARG A 26 -15.46 2.96 29.29
C ARG A 26 -14.82 3.54 28.03
N PHE A 27 -14.31 2.70 27.13
CA PHE A 27 -13.70 3.15 25.86
C PHE A 27 -14.73 3.32 24.73
N LEU A 28 -15.98 2.92 24.95
CA LEU A 28 -17.08 2.96 23.98
C LEU A 28 -18.04 4.16 24.17
N MET A 29 -17.72 5.10 25.09
CA MET A 29 -18.51 6.32 25.24
C MET A 29 -18.20 7.33 24.11
N PRO A 30 -19.21 8.03 23.57
CA PRO A 30 -18.99 9.03 22.52
C PRO A 30 -18.15 10.18 23.07
N VAL A 31 -17.05 10.50 22.38
CA VAL A 31 -16.37 11.79 22.55
C VAL A 31 -17.33 12.86 22.05
N ASN A 32 -17.96 13.59 22.96
CA ASN A 32 -18.74 14.78 22.63
C ASN A 32 -17.80 15.82 22.01
N ARG A 33 -17.83 15.95 20.68
CA ARG A 33 -17.36 17.13 19.96
C ARG A 33 -18.54 17.72 19.19
N ASN A 34 -18.95 18.92 19.63
CA ASN A 34 -19.79 19.91 18.98
C ASN A 34 -20.77 19.40 17.92
N GLN A 35 -21.95 18.99 18.37
CA GLN A 35 -23.15 18.94 17.56
C GLN A 35 -23.59 20.38 17.25
N ASN A 36 -23.12 20.95 16.13
CA ASN A 36 -23.73 22.16 15.54
C ASN A 36 -23.41 22.32 14.03
N GLN A 37 -23.29 21.21 13.29
CA GLN A 37 -23.18 21.26 11.81
C GLN A 37 -24.01 20.20 11.05
N ASN A 38 -24.94 19.49 11.71
CA ASN A 38 -25.70 18.40 11.08
C ASN A 38 -27.22 18.62 10.99
N GLN A 39 -27.70 19.87 11.02
CA GLN A 39 -29.12 20.18 10.76
C GLN A 39 -29.45 20.54 9.29
N ASN A 40 -28.46 20.69 8.40
CA ASN A 40 -28.71 21.02 6.99
C ASN A 40 -28.66 19.84 6.00
N TYR A 41 -28.60 18.59 6.48
CA TYR A 41 -28.51 17.41 5.61
C TYR A 41 -29.80 16.59 5.44
N ASN A 42 -30.89 16.96 6.14
CA ASN A 42 -32.16 16.21 6.12
C ASN A 42 -33.33 16.92 5.41
N GLN A 43 -33.11 18.00 4.66
CA GLN A 43 -34.17 18.66 3.87
C GLN A 43 -34.05 18.49 2.34
N ASN A 44 -32.98 17.89 1.82
CA ASN A 44 -32.79 17.72 0.36
C ASN A 44 -32.99 16.28 -0.16
N GLN A 45 -33.58 15.37 0.62
CA GLN A 45 -33.93 14.02 0.13
C GLN A 45 -35.41 13.84 -0.27
N ASN A 46 -36.25 14.88 -0.17
CA ASN A 46 -37.67 14.79 -0.52
C ASN A 46 -38.09 15.58 -1.78
N GLN A 47 -37.15 15.95 -2.66
CA GLN A 47 -37.48 16.61 -3.95
C GLN A 47 -37.02 15.89 -5.22
N ASN A 48 -36.37 14.73 -5.14
CA ASN A 48 -35.94 13.98 -6.33
C ASN A 48 -36.63 12.61 -6.53
N GLN A 49 -37.79 12.40 -5.91
CA GLN A 49 -38.63 11.20 -6.14
C GLN A 49 -39.80 11.41 -7.11
N ASN A 50 -39.96 12.59 -7.72
CA ASN A 50 -41.06 12.88 -8.67
C ASN A 50 -40.61 13.18 -10.12
N GLN A 51 -39.40 12.79 -10.53
CA GLN A 51 -38.96 12.90 -11.93
C GLN A 51 -38.57 11.56 -12.59
N ASN A 52 -38.80 10.42 -11.93
CA ASN A 52 -38.44 9.11 -12.47
C ASN A 52 -39.64 8.20 -12.85
N THR A 53 -40.83 8.77 -13.02
CA THR A 53 -42.05 8.04 -13.42
C THR A 53 -42.52 8.35 -14.85
N GLN A 54 -41.63 8.85 -15.72
CA GLN A 54 -41.93 9.05 -17.15
C GLN A 54 -40.86 8.52 -18.13
N PHE A 55 -39.93 7.68 -17.67
CA PHE A 55 -38.93 7.01 -18.53
C PHE A 55 -38.97 5.47 -18.46
N LEU A 56 -40.05 4.90 -17.93
CA LEU A 56 -40.37 3.45 -18.03
C LEU A 56 -41.67 3.27 -18.82
N ASN A 57 -41.62 3.53 -20.12
CA ASN A 57 -42.54 3.01 -21.14
C ASN A 57 -42.07 3.53 -22.50
N LEU A 58 -40.99 2.96 -23.03
CA LEU A 58 -40.56 3.03 -24.44
C LEU A 58 -39.21 2.28 -24.52
N ASN A 59 -39.27 0.95 -24.66
CA ASN A 59 -38.27 0.11 -25.35
C ASN A 59 -38.62 -1.37 -25.14
N GLN A 60 -39.75 -1.76 -25.71
CA GLN A 60 -39.94 -3.11 -26.22
C GLN A 60 -40.27 -2.95 -27.72
N ASN A 61 -39.61 -3.76 -28.55
CA ASN A 61 -39.62 -3.78 -30.01
C ASN A 61 -38.71 -2.75 -30.70
N GLN A 62 -37.57 -3.21 -31.23
CA GLN A 62 -37.41 -3.49 -32.67
C GLN A 62 -35.94 -3.83 -33.00
N ASN A 63 -35.73 -5.07 -33.48
CA ASN A 63 -34.63 -5.42 -34.38
C ASN A 63 -35.01 -4.93 -35.78
N GLN A 64 -34.12 -4.21 -36.48
CA GLN A 64 -33.72 -4.41 -37.90
C GLN A 64 -32.99 -3.18 -38.49
N ASN A 65 -31.83 -3.46 -39.10
CA ASN A 65 -31.14 -2.77 -40.22
C ASN A 65 -30.60 -1.31 -40.12
N GLN A 66 -29.26 -1.25 -40.20
CA GLN A 66 -28.34 -0.45 -41.03
C GLN A 66 -28.64 1.04 -41.41
N ASN A 67 -27.60 1.84 -41.15
CA ASN A 67 -27.06 3.01 -41.87
C ASN A 67 -27.63 4.45 -41.69
N GLN A 68 -26.67 5.34 -41.42
CA GLN A 68 -26.62 6.80 -41.61
C GLN A 68 -27.44 7.72 -40.66
N ASN A 69 -26.75 8.47 -39.79
CA ASN A 69 -26.30 9.83 -40.14
C ASN A 69 -25.56 10.59 -39.01
N HIS A 70 -24.50 11.27 -39.43
CA HIS A 70 -23.83 12.37 -38.74
C HIS A 70 -24.80 13.54 -38.49
N ASN A 71 -24.89 14.01 -37.23
CA ASN A 71 -25.18 15.39 -36.78
C ASN A 71 -25.97 15.46 -35.46
N GLN A 72 -25.58 14.68 -34.44
CA GLN A 72 -26.10 14.87 -33.06
C GLN A 72 -25.01 14.98 -31.98
N ASN A 73 -23.71 14.93 -32.33
CA ASN A 73 -22.63 14.94 -31.34
C ASN A 73 -22.12 16.32 -30.92
N THR A 74 -22.61 17.42 -31.49
CA THR A 74 -22.09 18.77 -31.18
C THR A 74 -22.87 19.51 -30.09
N GLN A 75 -24.07 19.05 -29.72
CA GLN A 75 -24.88 19.69 -28.66
C GLN A 75 -24.74 19.02 -27.28
N ILE A 76 -24.33 17.75 -27.21
CA ILE A 76 -24.08 17.04 -25.95
C ILE A 76 -22.70 17.38 -25.35
N LEU A 77 -21.73 17.80 -26.17
CA LEU A 77 -20.40 18.21 -25.70
C LEU A 77 -20.41 19.57 -24.96
N ASN A 78 -21.29 20.50 -25.34
CA ASN A 78 -21.34 21.83 -24.71
C ASN A 78 -22.06 21.86 -23.35
N LEU A 79 -22.92 20.87 -23.06
CA LEU A 79 -23.58 20.76 -21.74
C LEU A 79 -22.65 20.14 -20.68
N ASN A 80 -21.70 19.28 -21.07
CA ASN A 80 -20.72 18.67 -20.16
C ASN A 80 -19.53 19.58 -19.81
N LEU A 81 -19.25 20.62 -20.61
CA LEU A 81 -18.19 21.60 -20.33
C LEU A 81 -18.58 22.60 -19.22
N ASN A 82 -19.86 22.93 -19.08
CA ASN A 82 -20.35 23.88 -18.06
C ASN A 82 -20.50 23.28 -16.66
N HIS A 83 -20.65 21.95 -16.53
CA HIS A 83 -20.68 21.30 -15.21
C HIS A 83 -19.27 21.09 -14.61
N ASN A 84 -18.23 20.98 -15.43
CA ASN A 84 -16.86 20.76 -14.95
C ASN A 84 -16.16 22.04 -14.46
N THR A 85 -16.53 23.22 -14.96
CA THR A 85 -16.05 24.52 -14.46
C THR A 85 -16.59 24.86 -13.07
N GLN A 86 -17.79 24.38 -12.70
CA GLN A 86 -18.31 24.52 -11.33
C GLN A 86 -17.63 23.57 -10.32
N PHE A 87 -17.11 22.41 -10.78
CA PHE A 87 -16.40 21.46 -9.92
C PHE A 87 -14.97 21.94 -9.56
N LEU A 88 -14.31 22.68 -10.46
CA LEU A 88 -12.99 23.27 -10.21
C LEU A 88 -13.03 24.44 -9.21
N ASN A 89 -14.10 25.25 -9.22
CA ASN A 89 -14.26 26.37 -8.29
C ASN A 89 -14.63 25.95 -6.86
N GLN A 90 -15.25 24.78 -6.66
CA GLN A 90 -15.52 24.26 -5.31
C GLN A 90 -14.27 23.68 -4.61
N ASN A 91 -13.28 23.21 -5.38
CA ASN A 91 -12.00 22.75 -4.84
C ASN A 91 -11.08 23.88 -4.37
N HIS A 92 -11.25 25.10 -4.89
CA HIS A 92 -10.46 26.25 -4.44
C HIS A 92 -10.87 26.74 -3.04
N ASN A 93 -12.15 26.60 -2.66
CA ASN A 93 -12.65 27.03 -1.35
C ASN A 93 -12.45 26.00 -0.22
N GLN A 94 -12.18 24.72 -0.53
CA GLN A 94 -11.85 23.72 0.50
C GLN A 94 -10.37 23.77 0.95
N ASN A 95 -9.47 24.30 0.11
CA ASN A 95 -8.05 24.49 0.46
C ASN A 95 -7.80 25.61 1.49
N GLN A 96 -8.74 26.53 1.70
CA GLN A 96 -8.61 27.56 2.74
C GLN A 96 -8.93 27.03 4.15
N ASN A 97 -9.81 26.02 4.28
CA ASN A 97 -10.15 25.42 5.58
C ASN A 97 -9.12 24.38 6.08
N TYR A 98 -8.27 23.85 5.19
CA TYR A 98 -7.13 23.00 5.58
C TYR A 98 -5.98 23.79 6.24
N ASN A 99 -5.85 25.09 5.92
CA ASN A 99 -4.78 25.93 6.44
C ASN A 99 -5.01 26.46 7.87
N GLN A 100 -6.27 26.56 8.33
CA GLN A 100 -6.56 27.06 9.69
C GLN A 100 -6.33 26.00 10.78
N ASN A 101 -6.55 24.71 10.51
CA ASN A 101 -6.33 23.66 11.51
C ASN A 101 -4.86 23.25 11.67
N THR A 102 -3.99 23.62 10.74
CA THR A 102 -2.54 23.36 10.82
C THR A 102 -1.79 24.47 11.58
N GLN A 103 -2.39 25.66 11.75
CA GLN A 103 -1.81 26.75 12.55
C GLN A 103 -1.99 26.56 14.06
N ILE A 104 -2.98 25.78 14.51
CA ILE A 104 -3.26 25.57 15.95
C ILE A 104 -2.34 24.49 16.58
N LEU A 105 -1.71 23.63 15.78
CA LEU A 105 -0.73 22.64 16.26
C LEU A 105 0.73 23.12 16.28
N ASN A 106 1.02 24.29 15.69
CA ASN A 106 2.38 24.87 15.65
C ASN A 106 2.61 26.01 16.66
N LEU A 107 1.60 26.36 17.49
CA LEU A 107 1.71 27.43 18.49
C LEU A 107 2.08 26.96 19.92
N ASN A 108 2.33 25.67 20.15
CA ASN A 108 2.67 25.14 21.49
C ASN A 108 4.09 24.55 21.63
N LEU A 109 5.03 24.92 20.74
CA LEU A 109 6.44 24.50 20.85
C LEU A 109 7.48 25.62 20.88
N ASN A 110 7.08 26.89 21.02
CA ASN A 110 8.02 28.01 21.10
C ASN A 110 7.77 28.89 22.33
N HIS A 111 8.09 28.37 23.52
CA HIS A 111 8.53 29.20 24.63
C HIS A 111 9.57 28.43 25.46
N ASN A 112 10.85 28.67 25.15
CA ASN A 112 11.94 28.91 26.10
C ASN A 112 13.30 28.84 25.41
N HIS A 113 13.87 30.02 25.14
CA HIS A 113 15.21 30.46 25.55
C HIS A 113 15.82 31.42 24.53
N ASN A 114 15.72 32.70 24.86
CA ASN A 114 16.67 33.72 24.43
C ASN A 114 17.95 33.55 25.24
N HIS A 115 19.09 33.32 24.58
CA HIS A 115 20.34 33.96 24.97
C HIS A 115 21.27 34.11 23.76
N LYS A 116 21.65 35.36 23.53
CA LYS A 116 22.62 35.85 22.54
C LYS A 116 23.98 35.17 22.73
N HIS A 117 24.69 34.84 21.65
CA HIS A 117 26.06 35.32 21.42
C HIS A 117 26.65 34.93 20.03
N LYS A 118 27.11 35.97 19.34
CA LYS A 118 28.34 36.16 18.54
C LYS A 118 28.77 35.13 17.47
N HIS A 119 28.97 35.69 16.27
CA HIS A 119 29.68 35.20 15.10
C HIS A 119 30.93 34.36 15.39
N ASN A 120 31.08 33.25 14.65
CA ASN A 120 32.38 32.86 14.10
C ASN A 120 32.24 31.99 12.84
N LYS A 121 32.88 32.44 11.76
CA LYS A 121 33.09 31.68 10.52
C LYS A 121 34.00 30.49 10.82
N ARG A 122 33.54 29.24 10.59
CA ARG A 122 34.44 28.08 10.44
C ARG A 122 33.97 27.17 9.32
N LYS A 123 34.90 26.89 8.40
CA LYS A 123 34.85 25.88 7.35
C LYS A 123 34.56 24.52 7.98
N HIS A 124 33.52 23.81 7.53
CA HIS A 124 33.29 22.42 7.92
C HIS A 124 33.94 21.46 6.92
N GLN A 125 35.10 20.94 7.32
CA GLN A 125 35.64 19.68 6.84
C GLN A 125 34.77 18.54 7.38
N TYR A 126 34.42 17.59 6.53
CA TYR A 126 33.75 16.34 6.91
C TYR A 126 34.66 15.51 7.83
N GLN A 127 34.35 15.47 9.12
CA GLN A 127 34.89 14.46 10.05
C GLN A 127 33.88 13.33 10.19
N GLN A 128 34.31 12.11 9.82
CA GLN A 128 33.59 10.86 10.08
C GLN A 128 33.41 10.67 11.59
N ILE A 129 32.17 10.81 12.07
CA ILE A 129 31.82 10.39 13.43
C ILE A 129 31.62 8.87 13.39
N GLN A 130 32.61 8.11 13.87
CA GLN A 130 32.42 6.70 14.19
C GLN A 130 31.49 6.58 15.40
N ILE A 131 30.21 6.35 15.14
CA ILE A 131 29.24 5.94 16.17
C ILE A 131 29.40 4.44 16.36
N SER A 132 29.95 4.02 17.51
CA SER A 132 30.01 2.60 17.89
C SER A 132 28.59 2.05 18.01
N PRO A 133 28.19 1.02 17.25
CA PRO A 133 26.83 0.50 17.33
C PRO A 133 26.66 -0.26 18.64
N LYS A 134 25.76 0.20 19.52
CA LYS A 134 25.19 -0.66 20.56
C LYS A 134 24.58 -1.88 19.86
N LYS A 135 25.17 -3.06 20.08
CA LYS A 135 24.75 -4.35 19.50
C LYS A 135 23.23 -4.51 19.57
N SER A 136 22.55 -4.30 18.45
CA SER A 136 21.18 -4.80 18.30
C SER A 136 21.28 -6.33 18.41
N LYS A 137 20.35 -6.96 19.13
CA LYS A 137 20.26 -8.42 19.11
C LYS A 137 19.89 -8.82 17.68
N ASN A 138 20.90 -9.18 16.87
CA ASN A 138 20.77 -9.62 15.48
C ASN A 138 19.86 -10.85 15.40
N THR A 139 18.54 -10.65 15.36
CA THR A 139 17.60 -11.74 15.10
C THR A 139 17.55 -11.99 13.60
N THR A 140 18.23 -13.05 13.15
CA THR A 140 18.23 -13.48 11.74
C THR A 140 16.89 -14.08 11.30
N PHE A 141 16.03 -14.46 12.25
CA PHE A 141 14.76 -15.15 11.98
C PHE A 141 13.58 -14.44 12.64
N ILE A 142 12.42 -14.54 12.01
CA ILE A 142 11.16 -14.02 12.52
C ILE A 142 10.72 -14.81 13.76
N ASN A 143 10.35 -14.10 14.82
CA ASN A 143 9.81 -14.71 16.02
C ASN A 143 8.33 -15.09 15.82
N LEU A 144 8.09 -16.34 15.42
CA LEU A 144 6.74 -16.88 15.17
C LEU A 144 5.92 -17.03 16.46
N PRO A 145 4.58 -16.91 16.41
CA PRO A 145 3.72 -16.93 17.61
C PRO A 145 3.87 -18.19 18.46
N TRP A 146 4.01 -19.35 17.81
CA TRP A 146 4.17 -20.66 18.44
C TRP A 146 5.58 -20.98 18.95
N ASN A 147 6.51 -20.02 18.91
CA ASN A 147 7.83 -20.21 19.49
C ASN A 147 7.70 -20.48 21.01
N LYS A 148 8.29 -21.59 21.49
CA LYS A 148 8.24 -22.01 22.90
C LYS A 148 8.83 -20.96 23.87
N LYS A 149 9.70 -20.09 23.36
CA LYS A 149 10.29 -18.95 24.10
C LYS A 149 9.30 -17.80 24.33
N ASN A 150 8.22 -17.72 23.55
CA ASN A 150 7.16 -16.75 23.80
C ASN A 150 6.38 -17.18 25.05
N LYS A 151 6.51 -16.40 26.12
CA LYS A 151 5.80 -16.59 27.39
C LYS A 151 4.87 -15.41 27.65
N ILE A 152 3.80 -15.67 28.38
CA ILE A 152 2.93 -14.66 28.97
C ILE A 152 2.86 -14.90 30.47
N GLU A 153 2.78 -13.82 31.25
CA GLU A 153 2.69 -13.88 32.71
C GLU A 153 1.26 -13.66 33.14
N ILE A 154 0.72 -14.63 33.88
CA ILE A 154 -0.65 -14.61 34.43
C ILE A 154 -0.56 -15.06 35.87
N ASN A 155 -1.05 -14.25 36.81
CA ASN A 155 -1.01 -14.56 38.24
C ASN A 155 0.40 -14.98 38.71
N ASN A 156 1.43 -14.23 38.30
CA ASN A 156 2.86 -14.47 38.58
C ASN A 156 3.40 -15.82 38.04
N LYS A 157 2.69 -16.48 37.11
CA LYS A 157 3.14 -17.70 36.43
C LYS A 157 3.40 -17.44 34.95
N LYS A 158 4.58 -17.85 34.48
CA LYS A 158 4.95 -17.76 33.06
C LYS A 158 4.51 -19.01 32.31
N ILE A 159 3.52 -18.87 31.45
CA ILE A 159 3.00 -19.96 30.62
C ILE A 159 3.35 -19.74 29.13
N PRO A 160 3.45 -20.79 28.30
CA PRO A 160 3.63 -20.63 26.85
C PRO A 160 2.51 -19.79 26.23
N LYS A 161 2.87 -18.68 25.58
CA LYS A 161 1.89 -17.71 25.03
C LYS A 161 0.97 -18.34 24.00
N TRP A 162 1.50 -19.23 23.16
CA TRP A 162 0.70 -19.95 22.16
C TRP A 162 -0.33 -20.92 22.78
N THR A 163 0.02 -21.57 23.90
CA THR A 163 -0.95 -22.42 24.61
C THR A 163 -2.07 -21.55 25.17
N PHE A 164 -1.73 -20.42 25.78
CA PHE A 164 -2.71 -19.46 26.29
C PHE A 164 -3.67 -18.95 25.19
N MET A 165 -3.14 -18.53 24.04
CA MET A 165 -3.95 -18.06 22.91
C MET A 165 -5.00 -19.09 22.46
N LYS A 166 -4.59 -20.37 22.34
CA LYS A 166 -5.50 -21.46 21.96
C LYS A 166 -6.62 -21.68 22.96
N GLU A 167 -6.35 -21.49 24.25
CA GLU A 167 -7.39 -21.59 25.27
C GLU A 167 -8.36 -20.41 25.21
N CYS A 168 -7.86 -19.18 25.03
CA CYS A 168 -8.73 -18.02 24.84
C CYS A 168 -9.67 -18.18 23.64
N TRP A 169 -9.21 -18.75 22.53
CA TRP A 169 -10.05 -18.92 21.33
C TRP A 169 -11.23 -19.87 21.54
N LYS A 170 -11.17 -20.83 22.48
CA LYS A 170 -12.30 -21.73 22.77
C LYS A 170 -13.48 -21.00 23.41
N GLU A 171 -13.18 -19.94 24.15
CA GLU A 171 -14.14 -19.11 24.88
C GLU A 171 -14.74 -18.00 24.01
N VAL A 172 -14.23 -17.77 22.79
CA VAL A 172 -14.76 -16.73 21.89
C VAL A 172 -16.09 -17.18 21.30
N LYS A 173 -17.18 -16.51 21.69
CA LYS A 173 -18.55 -16.75 21.17
C LYS A 173 -19.17 -15.52 20.51
N THR A 174 -18.69 -14.33 20.86
CA THR A 174 -19.23 -13.06 20.39
C THR A 174 -18.14 -12.14 19.82
N PRO A 175 -18.51 -11.10 19.04
CA PRO A 175 -17.56 -10.06 18.63
C PRO A 175 -16.80 -9.43 19.80
N LYS A 176 -17.48 -9.26 20.95
CA LYS A 176 -16.86 -8.72 22.17
C LYS A 176 -15.76 -9.65 22.67
N ASP A 177 -16.01 -10.96 22.70
CA ASP A 177 -15.02 -11.94 23.16
C ASP A 177 -13.81 -11.98 22.24
N PHE A 178 -14.01 -11.88 20.92
CA PHE A 178 -12.91 -11.82 19.97
C PHE A 178 -12.02 -10.60 20.24
N MET A 179 -12.61 -9.41 20.36
CA MET A 179 -11.86 -8.19 20.69
C MET A 179 -11.11 -8.31 22.03
N LEU A 180 -11.77 -8.84 23.06
CA LEU A 180 -11.14 -9.07 24.37
C LEU A 180 -10.00 -10.08 24.29
N SER A 181 -10.09 -11.12 23.45
CA SER A 181 -9.02 -12.08 23.25
C SER A 181 -7.75 -11.40 22.71
N ILE A 182 -7.87 -10.48 21.74
CA ILE A 182 -6.74 -9.71 21.20
C ILE A 182 -6.06 -8.90 22.31
N LEU A 183 -6.83 -8.20 23.14
CA LEU A 183 -6.28 -7.41 24.26
C LEU A 183 -5.59 -8.31 25.29
N ASN A 184 -6.15 -9.49 25.58
CA ASN A 184 -5.56 -10.45 26.52
C ASN A 184 -4.26 -11.06 26.01
N PHE A 185 -4.05 -11.14 24.69
CA PHE A 185 -2.77 -11.59 24.14
C PHE A 185 -1.63 -10.61 24.42
N HIS A 186 -1.94 -9.33 24.61
CA HIS A 186 -0.95 -8.27 24.77
C HIS A 186 -1.36 -7.33 25.91
N PRO A 187 -1.34 -7.82 27.17
CA PRO A 187 -1.79 -7.04 28.33
C PRO A 187 -1.07 -5.70 28.47
N GLU A 188 0.18 -5.62 28.00
CA GLU A 188 0.99 -4.40 28.01
C GLU A 188 0.50 -3.29 27.07
N TYR A 189 -0.47 -3.59 26.18
CA TYR A 189 -1.11 -2.63 25.27
C TYR A 189 -2.60 -2.42 25.54
N LYS A 190 -3.17 -3.04 26.59
CA LYS A 190 -4.62 -3.04 26.86
C LYS A 190 -5.22 -1.64 27.01
N GLU A 191 -4.44 -0.68 27.51
CA GLU A 191 -4.88 0.72 27.68
C GLU A 191 -4.67 1.58 26.42
N LYS A 192 -3.88 1.09 25.46
CA LYS A 192 -3.53 1.82 24.24
C LYS A 192 -4.39 1.43 23.05
N TRP A 193 -4.88 0.20 23.03
CA TRP A 193 -5.69 -0.32 21.95
C TRP A 193 -7.16 -0.27 22.30
N ASN A 194 -7.95 0.37 21.46
CA ASN A 194 -9.39 0.53 21.65
C ASN A 194 -10.21 -0.34 20.69
N LEU A 195 -9.59 -0.89 19.64
CA LEU A 195 -10.22 -1.74 18.61
C LEU A 195 -11.47 -1.08 17.99
N PHE A 196 -11.50 0.25 17.91
CA PHE A 196 -12.70 1.01 17.50
C PHE A 196 -13.16 0.65 16.09
N GLY A 197 -12.26 0.59 15.12
CA GLY A 197 -12.56 0.21 13.74
C GLY A 197 -13.16 -1.20 13.64
N LEU A 198 -12.61 -2.16 14.39
CA LEU A 198 -13.14 -3.53 14.45
C LEU A 198 -14.52 -3.58 15.13
N HIS A 199 -14.71 -2.82 16.20
CA HIS A 199 -16.01 -2.67 16.85
C HIS A 199 -17.06 -2.12 15.87
N GLN A 200 -16.73 -1.05 15.13
CA GLN A 200 -17.64 -0.47 14.15
C GLN A 200 -17.92 -1.43 12.98
N PHE A 201 -16.95 -2.24 12.56
CA PHE A 201 -17.16 -3.30 11.58
C PHE A 201 -18.31 -4.23 11.98
N PHE A 202 -18.24 -4.83 13.16
CA PHE A 202 -19.29 -5.73 13.66
C PHE A 202 -20.61 -5.01 13.95
N LYS A 203 -20.56 -3.77 14.43
CA LYS A 203 -21.76 -3.02 14.85
C LYS A 203 -22.54 -2.41 13.69
N ARG A 204 -21.84 -1.84 12.69
CA ARG A 204 -22.45 -1.01 11.64
C ARG A 204 -22.36 -1.62 10.24
N TYR A 205 -21.35 -2.44 9.97
CA TYR A 205 -21.05 -2.89 8.61
C TYR A 205 -21.26 -4.39 8.39
N GLN A 206 -21.75 -5.10 9.41
CA GLN A 206 -22.27 -6.45 9.33
C GLN A 206 -23.70 -6.52 9.88
N LYS A 207 -24.54 -7.31 9.22
CA LYS A 207 -25.88 -7.67 9.72
C LYS A 207 -25.74 -8.65 10.88
N LYS A 208 -26.77 -8.74 11.74
CA LYS A 208 -26.80 -9.67 12.87
C LYS A 208 -26.50 -11.12 12.46
N GLN A 209 -27.11 -11.60 11.38
CA GLN A 209 -26.87 -12.94 10.83
C GLN A 209 -25.43 -13.14 10.35
N GLU A 210 -24.82 -12.12 9.73
CA GLU A 210 -23.41 -12.18 9.30
C GLU A 210 -22.46 -12.26 10.50
N ASN A 211 -22.78 -11.56 11.60
CA ASN A 211 -22.03 -11.66 12.85
C ASN A 211 -22.15 -13.06 13.48
N GLU A 212 -23.34 -13.65 13.48
CA GLU A 212 -23.59 -15.00 13.97
C GLU A 212 -22.80 -16.04 13.14
N ILE A 213 -22.85 -15.95 11.81
CA ILE A 213 -22.04 -16.77 10.90
C ILE A 213 -20.55 -16.55 11.14
N PHE A 214 -20.13 -15.29 11.36
CA PHE A 214 -18.74 -14.99 11.62
C PHE A 214 -18.27 -15.77 12.86
N MET A 215 -19.00 -15.68 13.98
CA MET A 215 -18.55 -16.32 15.23
C MET A 215 -18.69 -17.84 15.20
N LYS A 216 -19.76 -18.37 14.59
CA LYS A 216 -20.01 -19.81 14.53
C LYS A 216 -19.03 -20.52 13.60
N GLU A 217 -18.69 -19.89 12.47
CA GLU A 217 -17.96 -20.57 11.39
C GLU A 217 -16.68 -19.84 10.99
N THR A 218 -16.76 -18.55 10.63
CA THR A 218 -15.62 -17.82 10.05
C THR A 218 -14.45 -17.74 11.01
N PHE A 219 -14.70 -17.39 12.27
CA PHE A 219 -13.69 -17.29 13.31
C PHE A 219 -12.97 -18.63 13.50
N THR A 220 -13.73 -19.73 13.60
CA THR A 220 -13.18 -21.08 13.74
C THR A 220 -12.33 -21.47 12.52
N LYS A 221 -12.75 -21.13 11.30
CA LYS A 221 -11.97 -21.35 10.07
C LYS A 221 -10.66 -20.53 10.07
N ILE A 222 -10.68 -19.28 10.52
CA ILE A 222 -9.46 -18.45 10.63
C ILE A 222 -8.52 -19.02 11.71
N VAL A 223 -9.06 -19.41 12.87
CA VAL A 223 -8.30 -20.01 13.97
C VAL A 223 -7.70 -21.37 13.59
N SER A 224 -8.40 -22.18 12.79
CA SER A 224 -7.85 -23.46 12.29
C SER A 224 -6.73 -23.22 11.28
N LEU A 225 -6.90 -22.25 10.38
CA LEU A 225 -5.87 -21.83 9.44
C LEU A 225 -4.61 -21.33 10.17
N ALA A 226 -4.76 -20.51 11.21
CA ALA A 226 -3.65 -20.01 12.02
C ALA A 226 -2.88 -21.11 12.79
N GLN A 227 -3.53 -22.25 13.04
CA GLN A 227 -2.95 -23.39 13.76
C GLN A 227 -2.34 -24.45 12.83
N LYS A 228 -2.46 -24.30 11.51
CA LYS A 228 -1.86 -25.24 10.55
C LYS A 228 -0.35 -25.31 10.74
N LYS A 229 0.19 -26.54 10.82
CA LYS A 229 1.64 -26.82 10.97
C LYS A 229 2.35 -26.86 9.62
N VAL A 230 2.17 -25.83 8.82
CA VAL A 230 2.68 -25.74 7.43
C VAL A 230 4.04 -25.03 7.34
N ILE A 231 4.37 -24.23 8.35
CA ILE A 231 5.68 -23.58 8.49
C ILE A 231 6.60 -24.53 9.28
N LYS A 232 7.42 -25.30 8.56
CA LYS A 232 8.37 -26.26 9.14
C LYS A 232 9.72 -25.62 9.45
N GLU A 233 10.14 -24.69 8.60
CA GLU A 233 11.43 -24.00 8.70
C GLU A 233 11.27 -22.57 9.26
N PRO A 234 12.28 -22.04 9.96
CA PRO A 234 12.29 -20.64 10.39
C PRO A 234 12.25 -19.68 9.19
N ILE A 235 11.39 -18.67 9.27
CA ILE A 235 11.33 -17.59 8.27
C ILE A 235 12.49 -16.63 8.53
N LYS A 236 13.35 -16.44 7.53
CA LYS A 236 14.50 -15.52 7.60
C LYS A 236 14.03 -14.08 7.40
N LEU A 237 14.68 -13.16 8.11
CA LEU A 237 14.60 -11.74 7.84
C LEU A 237 15.42 -11.40 6.59
N MET A 238 14.86 -10.65 5.64
CA MET A 238 15.59 -10.19 4.45
C MET A 238 16.32 -8.88 4.75
N LYS A 239 17.42 -8.98 5.51
CA LYS A 239 18.21 -7.86 6.04
C LYS A 239 18.64 -6.87 4.97
N GLN A 240 18.64 -5.57 5.29
CA GLN A 240 19.10 -4.50 4.40
C GLN A 240 20.50 -4.78 3.80
N ASN A 241 20.71 -4.34 2.56
CA ASN A 241 21.91 -4.53 1.75
C ASN A 241 22.28 -6.00 1.49
N GLN A 242 21.34 -6.93 1.66
CA GLN A 242 21.52 -8.35 1.33
C GLN A 242 20.47 -8.79 0.31
N GLU A 243 20.92 -9.06 -0.91
CA GLU A 243 20.08 -9.70 -1.92
C GLU A 243 19.72 -11.11 -1.44
N SER A 244 18.43 -11.42 -1.50
CA SER A 244 17.91 -12.71 -1.09
C SER A 244 16.60 -12.99 -1.79
N SER A 245 16.27 -14.27 -1.90
CA SER A 245 15.00 -14.74 -2.41
C SER A 245 14.54 -15.93 -1.59
N PHE A 246 13.24 -16.03 -1.33
CA PHE A 246 12.66 -17.26 -0.80
C PHE A 246 11.20 -17.41 -1.23
N THR A 247 10.75 -18.66 -1.17
CA THR A 247 9.43 -19.09 -1.61
C THR A 247 8.58 -19.52 -0.43
N LEU A 248 7.31 -19.11 -0.44
CA LEU A 248 6.26 -19.65 0.43
C LEU A 248 5.13 -20.18 -0.43
N THR A 249 4.46 -21.24 0.03
CA THR A 249 3.19 -21.64 -0.59
C THR A 249 2.08 -20.67 -0.17
N GLN A 250 1.01 -20.58 -0.97
CA GLN A 250 -0.19 -19.82 -0.58
C GLN A 250 -0.74 -20.26 0.78
N GLU A 251 -0.69 -21.56 1.11
CA GLU A 251 -1.11 -22.08 2.42
C GLU A 251 -0.26 -21.54 3.57
N GLN A 252 1.06 -21.47 3.37
CA GLN A 252 1.98 -20.91 4.35
C GLN A 252 1.71 -19.41 4.57
N VAL A 253 1.51 -18.66 3.48
CA VAL A 253 1.13 -17.24 3.55
C VAL A 253 -0.19 -17.06 4.28
N ALA A 254 -1.21 -17.84 3.95
CA ALA A 254 -2.53 -17.77 4.57
C ALA A 254 -2.50 -18.13 6.07
N CYS A 255 -1.70 -19.12 6.47
CA CYS A 255 -1.46 -19.43 7.89
C CYS A 255 -0.86 -18.24 8.64
N LEU A 256 0.14 -17.56 8.07
CA LEU A 256 0.76 -16.39 8.68
C LEU A 256 -0.19 -15.18 8.69
N MET A 257 -0.95 -14.97 7.62
CA MET A 257 -1.98 -13.93 7.51
C MET A 257 -3.12 -14.13 8.51
N ALA A 258 -3.54 -15.37 8.76
CA ALA A 258 -4.51 -15.68 9.82
C ALA A 258 -3.96 -15.35 11.21
N ASN A 259 -2.67 -15.63 11.45
CA ASN A 259 -1.99 -15.23 12.68
C ASN A 259 -1.88 -13.70 12.83
N ALA A 260 -1.69 -12.98 11.72
CA ALA A 260 -1.67 -11.52 11.67
C ALA A 260 -3.05 -10.89 11.95
N PHE A 261 -4.12 -11.45 11.36
CA PHE A 261 -5.50 -11.08 11.61
C PHE A 261 -5.89 -11.28 13.09
N LEU A 262 -5.53 -12.43 13.67
CA LEU A 262 -5.74 -12.73 15.09
C LEU A 262 -4.78 -11.96 16.03
N CYS A 263 -3.94 -11.08 15.49
CA CYS A 263 -2.96 -10.29 16.22
C CYS A 263 -2.03 -11.13 17.11
N THR A 264 -1.57 -12.29 16.66
CA THR A 264 -0.79 -13.22 17.51
C THR A 264 0.71 -12.92 17.55
N PHE A 265 1.24 -12.21 16.54
CA PHE A 265 2.64 -11.81 16.55
C PHE A 265 2.90 -10.84 17.70
N LYS A 266 4.16 -10.81 18.19
CA LYS A 266 4.56 -9.76 19.13
C LYS A 266 4.37 -8.40 18.44
N PRO A 267 3.66 -7.44 19.06
CA PRO A 267 3.46 -6.14 18.47
C PRO A 267 4.80 -5.47 18.25
N ARG A 268 4.97 -4.87 17.07
CA ARG A 268 6.16 -4.12 16.72
C ARG A 268 5.94 -2.70 17.21
N LYS A 269 6.93 -2.16 17.94
CA LYS A 269 6.94 -0.71 18.16
C LYS A 269 7.23 -0.05 16.81
N TRP A 270 6.74 1.17 16.63
CA TRP A 270 7.15 1.99 15.49
C TRP A 270 8.68 2.00 15.40
N ALA A 271 9.20 1.90 14.17
CA ALA A 271 10.62 1.80 13.89
C ALA A 271 11.39 2.81 14.73
N HIS A 272 12.28 2.32 15.61
CA HIS A 272 13.23 3.22 16.25
C HIS A 272 14.25 3.63 15.17
N PRO A 273 14.67 4.90 15.11
CA PRO A 273 15.63 5.39 14.10
C PRO A 273 16.94 4.60 14.00
N ASN A 274 17.28 3.82 15.04
CA ASN A 274 18.52 3.07 15.16
C ASN A 274 18.39 1.56 14.88
N ASP A 275 17.21 1.07 14.46
CA ASP A 275 17.05 -0.35 14.08
C ASP A 275 17.03 -0.49 12.56
N PRO A 276 18.16 -0.84 11.90
CA PRO A 276 18.20 -1.04 10.44
C PRO A 276 17.37 -2.25 9.99
N ASN A 277 16.87 -3.06 10.93
CA ASN A 277 16.00 -4.19 10.65
C ASN A 277 14.57 -3.94 11.15
N ALA A 278 14.20 -2.67 11.34
CA ALA A 278 12.84 -2.30 11.68
C ALA A 278 11.87 -2.78 10.59
N LEU A 279 10.84 -3.48 11.03
CA LEU A 279 9.81 -4.03 10.16
C LEU A 279 8.50 -3.25 10.34
N ALA A 280 7.74 -3.14 9.26
CA ALA A 280 6.39 -2.60 9.30
C ALA A 280 5.49 -3.45 10.22
N SER A 281 4.38 -2.88 10.70
CA SER A 281 3.40 -3.63 11.48
C SER A 281 2.76 -4.72 10.62
N ILE A 282 2.68 -5.96 11.14
CA ILE A 282 2.03 -7.09 10.48
C ILE A 282 0.68 -7.45 11.11
N ASN A 283 0.52 -7.23 12.43
CA ASN A 283 -0.74 -7.47 13.10
C ASN A 283 -1.79 -6.46 12.61
N PHE A 284 -3.04 -6.88 12.51
CA PHE A 284 -4.13 -6.02 12.03
C PHE A 284 -4.60 -5.00 13.07
N ILE A 285 -3.88 -4.88 14.19
CA ILE A 285 -4.25 -4.03 15.30
C ILE A 285 -4.33 -2.55 14.93
N ASP A 286 -3.48 -2.09 14.02
CA ASP A 286 -3.53 -0.71 13.52
C ASP A 286 -4.80 -0.45 12.72
N LEU A 287 -5.24 -1.43 11.90
CA LEU A 287 -6.49 -1.38 11.13
C LEU A 287 -7.70 -1.44 12.07
N TYR A 288 -7.60 -2.23 13.14
CA TYR A 288 -8.67 -2.37 14.13
C TYR A 288 -8.81 -1.13 15.01
N ASN A 289 -7.74 -0.38 15.25
CA ASN A 289 -7.78 0.87 16.03
C ASN A 289 -8.18 2.10 15.18
N GLU A 290 -8.07 2.03 13.86
CA GLU A 290 -8.37 3.15 12.97
C GLU A 290 -9.83 3.63 13.14
N SER A 291 -10.00 4.94 13.34
CA SER A 291 -11.26 5.55 13.75
C SER A 291 -11.75 6.68 12.85
N GLN A 292 -10.92 7.19 11.95
CA GLN A 292 -11.26 8.32 11.09
C GLN A 292 -12.26 7.93 10.00
N ASN A 293 -12.03 6.78 9.35
CA ASN A 293 -12.90 6.30 8.28
C ASN A 293 -13.25 4.81 8.44
N THR A 294 -14.24 4.54 9.28
CA THR A 294 -14.64 3.17 9.61
C THR A 294 -15.31 2.42 8.46
N PHE A 295 -15.80 3.15 7.44
CA PHE A 295 -16.31 2.53 6.22
C PHE A 295 -15.17 1.86 5.44
N LEU A 296 -14.06 2.56 5.23
CA LEU A 296 -12.89 2.00 4.55
C LEU A 296 -12.29 0.83 5.34
N VAL A 297 -12.20 0.95 6.66
CA VAL A 297 -11.78 -0.15 7.55
C VAL A 297 -12.65 -1.39 7.31
N ALA A 298 -13.98 -1.22 7.24
CA ALA A 298 -14.89 -2.32 6.97
C ALA A 298 -14.69 -2.94 5.57
N GLN A 299 -14.46 -2.14 4.52
CA GLN A 299 -14.17 -2.68 3.18
C GLN A 299 -12.90 -3.55 3.17
N LYS A 300 -11.83 -3.08 3.82
CA LYS A 300 -10.57 -3.83 3.95
C LYS A 300 -10.78 -5.14 4.72
N ILE A 301 -11.44 -5.08 5.88
CA ILE A 301 -11.72 -6.28 6.70
C ILE A 301 -12.54 -7.30 5.91
N LYS A 302 -13.55 -6.88 5.14
CA LYS A 302 -14.35 -7.79 4.29
C LYS A 302 -13.50 -8.51 3.24
N ALA A 303 -12.65 -7.78 2.53
CA ALA A 303 -11.73 -8.36 1.54
C ALA A 303 -10.76 -9.36 2.17
N LEU A 304 -10.18 -9.02 3.32
CA LEU A 304 -9.19 -9.85 4.01
C LEU A 304 -9.81 -11.12 4.62
N ILE A 305 -11.01 -11.03 5.19
CA ILE A 305 -11.77 -12.22 5.64
C ILE A 305 -12.08 -13.13 4.45
N HIS A 306 -12.55 -12.55 3.34
CA HIS A 306 -12.87 -13.32 2.14
C HIS A 306 -11.65 -14.08 1.59
N TYR A 307 -10.49 -13.44 1.54
CA TYR A 307 -9.22 -14.09 1.19
C TYR A 307 -8.92 -15.29 2.10
N LEU A 308 -8.93 -15.09 3.42
CA LEU A 308 -8.60 -16.15 4.39
C LEU A 308 -9.55 -17.35 4.26
N LEU A 309 -10.84 -17.09 4.08
CA LEU A 309 -11.83 -18.15 3.89
C LEU A 309 -11.62 -18.91 2.58
N ARG A 310 -11.37 -18.19 1.46
CA ARG A 310 -11.15 -18.81 0.16
C ARG A 310 -9.93 -19.72 0.16
N VAL A 311 -8.79 -19.26 0.66
CA VAL A 311 -7.57 -20.08 0.71
C VAL A 311 -7.71 -21.27 1.67
N ASN A 312 -8.50 -21.13 2.74
CA ASN A 312 -8.76 -22.25 3.65
C ASN A 312 -9.58 -23.38 2.99
N GLU A 313 -10.33 -23.08 1.93
CA GLU A 313 -11.13 -24.05 1.16
C GLU A 313 -10.38 -24.60 -0.07
N HIS A 314 -9.24 -24.02 -0.43
CA HIS A 314 -8.41 -24.50 -1.54
C HIS A 314 -7.78 -25.86 -1.24
N LYS A 315 -7.64 -26.68 -2.29
CA LYS A 315 -6.94 -27.98 -2.25
C LYS A 315 -5.55 -27.95 -2.90
N ASN A 316 -5.35 -27.01 -3.83
CA ASN A 316 -4.11 -26.83 -4.57
C ASN A 316 -3.57 -25.43 -4.28
N TYR A 317 -2.32 -25.35 -3.82
CA TYR A 317 -1.66 -24.11 -3.45
C TYR A 317 -0.53 -23.83 -4.42
N SER A 318 -0.49 -22.63 -4.99
CA SER A 318 0.66 -22.16 -5.77
C SER A 318 1.80 -21.67 -4.85
N ASN A 319 2.94 -21.43 -5.47
CA ASN A 319 4.12 -20.83 -4.85
C ASN A 319 4.12 -19.31 -5.08
N ILE A 320 4.58 -18.59 -4.05
CA ILE A 320 4.82 -17.14 -4.08
C ILE A 320 6.28 -16.92 -3.76
N VAL A 321 6.99 -16.20 -4.63
CA VAL A 321 8.42 -15.93 -4.50
C VAL A 321 8.62 -14.47 -4.15
N PHE A 322 9.34 -14.22 -3.07
CA PHE A 322 9.73 -12.88 -2.63
C PHE A 322 11.23 -12.70 -2.89
N THR A 323 11.59 -11.79 -3.79
CA THR A 323 12.97 -11.51 -4.14
C THR A 323 13.30 -10.06 -3.81
N LYS A 324 14.19 -9.84 -2.85
CA LYS A 324 14.70 -8.51 -2.57
C LYS A 324 15.96 -8.30 -3.39
N LYS A 325 15.87 -7.39 -4.35
CA LYS A 325 16.99 -6.98 -5.20
C LYS A 325 17.82 -5.92 -4.50
N VAL A 326 19.13 -6.05 -4.62
CA VAL A 326 20.09 -5.08 -4.07
C VAL A 326 21.15 -4.81 -5.13
N LEU A 327 21.24 -3.57 -5.58
CA LEU A 327 22.32 -3.14 -6.47
C LEU A 327 23.41 -2.42 -5.67
N HIS A 328 24.66 -2.79 -5.91
CA HIS A 328 25.82 -2.11 -5.32
C HIS A 328 26.52 -1.17 -6.32
N GLN A 329 26.26 -1.36 -7.61
CA GLN A 329 26.78 -0.54 -8.70
C GLN A 329 25.63 -0.12 -9.59
N PHE A 330 25.68 1.11 -10.06
CA PHE A 330 24.70 1.69 -10.96
C PHE A 330 25.40 2.17 -12.24
N PRO A 331 24.67 2.26 -13.36
CA PRO A 331 25.19 2.85 -14.58
C PRO A 331 25.72 4.27 -14.35
N LYS A 332 26.77 4.64 -15.07
CA LYS A 332 27.13 6.05 -15.26
C LYS A 332 26.15 6.63 -16.27
N TRP A 333 25.06 7.20 -15.78
CA TRP A 333 23.91 7.59 -16.62
C TRP A 333 24.28 8.54 -17.76
N GLU A 334 25.22 9.48 -17.53
CA GLU A 334 25.72 10.41 -18.56
C GLU A 334 26.44 9.75 -19.74
N ASP A 335 27.03 8.57 -19.51
CA ASP A 335 27.79 7.81 -20.50
C ASP A 335 26.93 6.74 -21.20
N SER A 336 25.68 6.53 -20.77
CA SER A 336 24.83 5.46 -21.29
C SER A 336 24.46 5.69 -22.75
N ASP A 337 24.81 4.73 -23.59
CA ASP A 337 24.52 4.73 -25.02
C ASP A 337 23.24 3.96 -25.41
N PHE A 338 22.53 3.39 -24.43
CA PHE A 338 21.29 2.66 -24.64
C PHE A 338 20.21 3.53 -25.30
N PRO A 339 19.58 3.07 -26.40
CA PRO A 339 18.46 3.78 -27.00
C PRO A 339 17.23 3.72 -26.10
N ILE A 340 16.38 4.74 -26.16
CA ILE A 340 15.09 4.69 -25.48
C ILE A 340 14.17 3.68 -26.19
N LEU A 341 13.72 2.67 -25.45
CA LEU A 341 12.83 1.64 -25.96
C LEU A 341 11.41 2.15 -26.14
N PHE A 342 10.64 1.43 -26.96
CA PHE A 342 9.25 1.77 -27.25
C PHE A 342 8.38 1.84 -25.96
N VAL A 343 7.57 2.89 -25.91
CA VAL A 343 6.63 3.20 -24.84
C VAL A 343 5.22 3.24 -25.41
N ARG A 344 4.32 2.47 -24.80
CA ARG A 344 2.89 2.57 -25.06
C ARG A 344 2.22 3.40 -23.97
N ILE A 345 1.59 4.50 -24.34
CA ILE A 345 0.75 5.26 -23.41
C ILE A 345 -0.63 4.61 -23.34
N SER A 346 -1.17 4.46 -22.13
CA SER A 346 -2.56 4.04 -21.90
C SER A 346 -3.30 5.11 -21.12
N LEU A 347 -4.40 5.59 -21.70
CA LEU A 347 -5.20 6.66 -21.11
C LEU A 347 -6.20 6.14 -20.07
N ASP A 348 -6.92 5.07 -20.40
CA ASP A 348 -8.17 4.65 -19.77
C ASP A 348 -8.03 3.46 -18.81
N LYS A 349 -6.93 2.71 -18.88
CA LYS A 349 -6.69 1.51 -18.08
C LYS A 349 -5.80 1.79 -16.87
N ASN A 350 -6.08 1.09 -15.77
CA ASN A 350 -5.19 1.03 -14.62
C ASN A 350 -4.09 -0.01 -14.85
N ILE A 351 -3.08 0.00 -13.98
CA ILE A 351 -1.93 -0.92 -14.06
C ILE A 351 -2.41 -2.38 -14.01
N GLU A 352 -3.30 -2.71 -13.08
CA GLU A 352 -3.80 -4.06 -12.84
C GLU A 352 -4.83 -4.56 -13.86
N ASP A 353 -5.21 -3.73 -14.83
CA ASP A 353 -6.09 -4.11 -15.95
C ASP A 353 -5.29 -4.72 -17.13
N PHE A 354 -3.96 -4.65 -17.08
CA PHE A 354 -3.10 -5.27 -18.08
C PHE A 354 -2.88 -6.77 -17.80
N PRO A 355 -2.66 -7.59 -18.86
CA PRO A 355 -2.40 -9.02 -18.70
C PRO A 355 -1.15 -9.26 -17.86
N LYS A 356 -1.17 -10.25 -16.98
CA LYS A 356 -0.05 -10.51 -16.06
C LYS A 356 1.08 -11.37 -16.65
N GLU A 357 0.79 -12.16 -17.68
CA GLU A 357 1.68 -13.24 -18.14
C GLU A 357 3.04 -12.75 -18.65
N ASN A 358 3.08 -11.63 -19.37
CA ASN A 358 4.31 -11.06 -19.95
C ASN A 358 4.66 -9.67 -19.39
N HIS A 359 3.95 -9.24 -18.33
CA HIS A 359 4.07 -7.91 -17.76
C HIS A 359 4.45 -7.96 -16.28
N ALA A 360 5.31 -7.03 -15.88
CA ALA A 360 5.53 -6.73 -14.49
C ALA A 360 4.79 -5.45 -14.11
N HIS A 361 3.95 -5.53 -13.09
CA HIS A 361 3.14 -4.40 -12.62
C HIS A 361 3.87 -3.66 -11.49
N VAL A 362 4.00 -2.35 -11.62
CA VAL A 362 4.67 -1.53 -10.61
C VAL A 362 3.72 -1.22 -9.46
N ASP A 363 4.19 -1.52 -8.26
CA ASP A 363 3.65 -1.03 -6.99
C ASP A 363 4.35 0.28 -6.63
N PHE A 364 3.57 1.35 -6.47
CA PHE A 364 4.05 2.67 -6.06
C PHE A 364 4.26 2.68 -4.54
N ALA A 365 5.25 1.90 -4.13
CA ALA A 365 5.40 1.46 -2.76
C ALA A 365 5.77 2.57 -1.78
N ASN A 366 5.48 2.33 -0.52
CA ASN A 366 6.21 2.95 0.57
C ASN A 366 7.49 2.16 0.86
N LYS A 367 8.55 2.84 1.31
CA LYS A 367 9.80 2.19 1.75
C LYS A 367 9.57 1.12 2.83
N PHE A 368 8.53 1.29 3.66
CA PHE A 368 7.95 0.21 4.45
C PHE A 368 6.81 -0.42 3.65
N ILE A 369 7.11 -1.55 3.00
CA ILE A 369 6.23 -2.22 2.05
C ILE A 369 4.77 -2.34 2.51
N GLY A 370 3.83 -2.10 1.60
CA GLY A 370 2.39 -2.07 1.86
C GLY A 370 1.90 -0.83 2.59
N GLY A 371 2.77 0.16 2.84
CA GLY A 371 2.42 1.48 3.38
C GLY A 371 1.40 1.44 4.52
N GLY A 372 0.26 2.10 4.28
CA GLY A 372 -0.87 2.19 5.20
C GLY A 372 -1.93 1.10 5.05
N VAL A 373 -1.63 -0.06 4.43
CA VAL A 373 -2.64 -1.09 4.11
C VAL A 373 -3.39 -1.56 5.35
N LEU A 374 -2.67 -1.77 6.46
CA LEU A 374 -3.23 -2.12 7.77
C LEU A 374 -3.55 -0.88 8.62
N ASN A 375 -3.85 0.26 8.00
CA ASN A 375 -4.23 1.52 8.67
C ASN A 375 -5.22 2.28 7.73
N HIS A 376 -5.15 3.61 7.66
CA HIS A 376 -6.00 4.47 6.84
C HIS A 376 -5.65 4.51 5.34
N GLY A 377 -4.44 4.11 4.93
CA GLY A 377 -3.98 4.25 3.54
C GLY A 377 -4.83 3.47 2.55
N ILE A 378 -5.29 4.09 1.45
CA ILE A 378 -6.10 3.43 0.42
C ILE A 378 -5.88 4.08 -0.96
N VAL A 379 -4.61 4.17 -1.35
CA VAL A 379 -4.21 4.58 -2.70
C VAL A 379 -3.69 3.36 -3.46
N GLN A 380 -2.90 3.54 -4.52
CA GLN A 380 -2.50 2.45 -5.42
C GLN A 380 -1.87 1.24 -4.71
N GLU A 381 -0.85 1.44 -3.85
CA GLU A 381 -0.20 0.35 -3.11
C GLU A 381 -1.19 -0.41 -2.22
N GLU A 382 -1.96 0.30 -1.39
CA GLU A 382 -2.88 -0.38 -0.47
C GLU A 382 -4.04 -1.06 -1.18
N ILE A 383 -4.56 -0.50 -2.28
CA ILE A 383 -5.58 -1.14 -3.10
C ILE A 383 -5.04 -2.43 -3.72
N LEU A 384 -3.81 -2.42 -4.23
CA LEU A 384 -3.14 -3.62 -4.73
C LEU A 384 -3.01 -4.67 -3.62
N PHE A 385 -2.58 -4.28 -2.42
CA PHE A 385 -2.41 -5.21 -1.30
C PHE A 385 -3.73 -5.72 -0.72
N ILE A 386 -4.84 -4.97 -0.84
CA ILE A 386 -6.17 -5.46 -0.45
C ILE A 386 -6.76 -6.41 -1.49
N THR A 387 -6.51 -6.16 -2.78
CA THR A 387 -6.99 -7.03 -3.86
C THR A 387 -6.14 -8.29 -4.04
N GLN A 388 -4.86 -8.24 -3.66
CA GLN A 388 -3.92 -9.36 -3.61
C GLN A 388 -3.30 -9.50 -2.20
N PRO A 389 -4.06 -9.97 -1.19
CA PRO A 389 -3.64 -9.97 0.23
C PRO A 389 -2.35 -10.71 0.57
N GLU A 390 -1.91 -11.61 -0.31
CA GLU A 390 -0.63 -12.32 -0.16
C GLU A 390 0.57 -11.36 -0.16
N LEU A 391 0.45 -10.17 -0.76
CA LEU A 391 1.49 -9.14 -0.72
C LEU A 391 1.72 -8.61 0.71
N ILE A 392 0.69 -8.56 1.56
CA ILE A 392 0.77 -8.04 2.93
C ILE A 392 1.80 -8.82 3.76
N ILE A 393 2.00 -10.11 3.48
CA ILE A 393 2.92 -10.92 4.27
C ILE A 393 4.39 -10.47 4.14
N SER A 394 4.75 -9.75 3.08
CA SER A 394 6.08 -9.16 2.90
C SER A 394 6.49 -8.30 4.11
N ARG A 395 5.51 -7.59 4.72
CA ARG A 395 5.71 -6.80 5.95
C ARG A 395 6.24 -7.62 7.11
N LEU A 396 6.03 -8.94 7.12
CA LEU A 396 6.52 -9.81 8.18
C LEU A 396 8.06 -9.91 8.19
N PHE A 397 8.73 -9.80 7.03
CA PHE A 397 10.15 -10.15 6.88
C PHE A 397 10.99 -9.22 6.00
N ILE A 398 10.38 -8.19 5.37
CA ILE A 398 11.07 -7.14 4.62
C ILE A 398 11.21 -5.88 5.50
N PRO A 399 12.43 -5.49 5.91
CA PRO A 399 12.70 -4.19 6.52
C PRO A 399 12.44 -3.03 5.56
N GLU A 400 12.63 -1.79 6.04
CA GLU A 400 12.66 -0.60 5.18
C GLU A 400 13.58 -0.82 3.97
N LEU A 401 13.06 -0.59 2.76
CA LEU A 401 13.83 -0.63 1.53
C LEU A 401 14.80 0.55 1.46
N LEU A 402 16.09 0.28 1.33
CA LEU A 402 17.10 1.31 1.11
C LEU A 402 17.06 1.86 -0.33
N PRO A 403 17.68 3.01 -0.63
CA PRO A 403 17.66 3.61 -1.97
C PRO A 403 18.14 2.69 -3.11
N ASN A 404 18.96 1.69 -2.81
CA ASN A 404 19.51 0.72 -3.74
C ASN A 404 18.81 -0.65 -3.71
N GLU A 405 17.65 -0.74 -3.06
CA GLU A 405 16.88 -1.98 -2.93
C GLU A 405 15.52 -1.89 -3.62
N ALA A 406 15.03 -3.01 -4.13
CA ALA A 406 13.67 -3.15 -4.63
C ALA A 406 13.10 -4.52 -4.22
N LEU A 407 11.78 -4.69 -4.24
CA LEU A 407 11.15 -5.96 -3.95
C LEU A 407 10.37 -6.44 -5.17
N ILE A 408 10.67 -7.66 -5.61
CA ILE A 408 9.97 -8.33 -6.71
C ILE A 408 9.21 -9.51 -6.12
N ILE A 409 7.89 -9.55 -6.34
CA ILE A 409 7.01 -10.60 -5.84
C ILE A 409 6.36 -11.30 -7.02
N GLN A 410 6.54 -12.62 -7.11
CA GLN A 410 5.92 -13.45 -8.13
C GLN A 410 4.90 -14.38 -7.52
N GLY A 411 3.82 -14.68 -8.24
CA GLY A 411 2.90 -15.76 -7.88
C GLY A 411 1.67 -15.39 -7.07
N THR A 412 1.47 -14.10 -6.74
CA THR A 412 0.31 -13.67 -5.96
C THR A 412 -0.99 -13.75 -6.77
N GLU A 413 -2.07 -14.09 -6.09
CA GLU A 413 -3.41 -14.22 -6.65
C GLU A 413 -4.30 -13.01 -6.31
N LYS A 414 -5.14 -12.59 -7.25
CA LYS A 414 -6.18 -11.57 -7.05
C LYS A 414 -7.43 -12.20 -6.45
N PHE A 415 -7.85 -11.74 -5.28
CA PHE A 415 -8.99 -12.28 -4.54
C PHE A 415 -10.24 -11.42 -4.62
N SER A 416 -10.04 -10.12 -4.83
CA SER A 416 -11.12 -9.15 -5.00
C SER A 416 -10.75 -8.14 -6.10
N THR A 417 -11.78 -7.50 -6.64
CA THR A 417 -11.64 -6.25 -7.39
C THR A 417 -12.20 -5.10 -6.55
N TYR A 418 -12.40 -3.93 -7.13
CA TYR A 418 -12.86 -2.76 -6.41
C TYR A 418 -13.57 -1.76 -7.32
N SER A 419 -14.23 -0.78 -6.70
CA SER A 419 -14.62 0.46 -7.34
C SER A 419 -14.18 1.64 -6.48
N GLY A 420 -14.10 2.83 -7.10
CA GLY A 420 -13.64 4.04 -6.43
C GLY A 420 -12.14 4.04 -6.11
N TYR A 421 -11.67 5.13 -5.51
CA TYR A 421 -10.26 5.35 -5.16
C TYR A 421 -10.19 6.29 -3.96
N GLY A 422 -9.20 6.12 -3.08
CA GLY A 422 -9.13 6.94 -1.87
C GLY A 422 -10.37 6.74 -1.00
N ASN A 423 -11.02 7.85 -0.62
CA ASN A 423 -12.20 7.84 0.25
C ASN A 423 -13.45 7.18 -0.36
N THR A 424 -13.50 6.95 -1.67
CA THR A 424 -14.62 6.28 -2.35
C THR A 424 -14.39 4.78 -2.58
N PHE A 425 -13.24 4.25 -2.15
CA PHE A 425 -12.89 2.84 -2.34
C PHE A 425 -13.95 1.89 -1.77
N LYS A 426 -14.30 0.88 -2.55
CA LYS A 426 -15.19 -0.22 -2.16
C LYS A 426 -14.66 -1.54 -2.69
N SER A 427 -14.54 -2.54 -1.81
CA SER A 427 -14.11 -3.88 -2.20
C SER A 427 -15.24 -4.63 -2.90
N ILE A 428 -14.93 -5.32 -4.00
CA ILE A 428 -15.83 -6.23 -4.71
C ILE A 428 -15.22 -7.64 -4.62
N LEU A 429 -15.84 -8.49 -3.81
CA LEU A 429 -15.28 -9.77 -3.37
C LEU A 429 -15.38 -10.87 -4.44
N ASN A 430 -14.77 -12.02 -4.17
CA ASN A 430 -14.89 -13.25 -4.96
C ASN A 430 -14.45 -13.13 -6.44
N PHE A 431 -13.40 -12.34 -6.69
CA PHE A 431 -12.78 -12.29 -8.00
C PHE A 431 -12.08 -13.62 -8.31
N LYS A 432 -12.39 -14.24 -9.45
CA LYS A 432 -11.76 -15.49 -9.88
C LYS A 432 -10.58 -15.18 -10.79
N ASP A 433 -9.38 -15.36 -10.26
CA ASP A 433 -8.16 -15.08 -11.00
C ASP A 433 -7.87 -16.17 -12.04
N GLN A 434 -7.98 -15.81 -13.32
CA GLN A 434 -7.74 -16.70 -14.46
C GLN A 434 -6.27 -16.73 -14.91
N THR A 435 -5.38 -16.00 -14.24
CA THR A 435 -3.95 -15.97 -14.60
C THR A 435 -3.35 -17.37 -14.55
N GLU A 436 -2.68 -17.77 -15.62
CA GLU A 436 -2.04 -19.08 -15.73
C GLU A 436 -1.05 -19.34 -14.57
N ILE A 437 -0.97 -20.60 -14.14
CA ILE A 437 0.06 -21.10 -13.23
C ILE A 437 1.07 -21.88 -14.05
N ASP A 438 2.34 -21.49 -13.94
CA ASP A 438 3.44 -22.24 -14.56
C ASP A 438 3.52 -23.64 -13.96
N LYS A 439 3.38 -24.66 -14.80
CA LYS A 439 3.29 -26.06 -14.36
C LYS A 439 4.60 -26.59 -13.75
N LYS A 440 5.75 -26.02 -14.09
CA LYS A 440 7.07 -26.49 -13.64
C LYS A 440 7.40 -25.94 -12.25
N THR A 441 7.19 -24.64 -12.07
CA THR A 441 7.51 -23.90 -10.84
C THR A 441 6.34 -23.85 -9.86
N ASN A 442 5.12 -24.15 -10.34
CA ASN A 442 3.87 -23.96 -9.62
C ASN A 442 3.67 -22.49 -9.17
N ILE A 443 4.20 -21.52 -9.94
CA ILE A 443 4.08 -20.08 -9.67
C ILE A 443 3.04 -19.50 -10.63
N ARG A 444 2.09 -18.72 -10.10
CA ARG A 444 1.15 -17.96 -10.93
C ARG A 444 1.92 -16.89 -11.73
N LYS A 445 1.67 -16.76 -13.03
CA LYS A 445 2.34 -15.81 -13.93
C LYS A 445 1.90 -14.36 -13.67
N ASN A 446 2.28 -13.85 -12.50
CA ASN A 446 2.00 -12.51 -12.02
C ASN A 446 3.27 -11.99 -11.33
N THR A 447 3.78 -10.87 -11.82
CA THR A 447 5.00 -10.23 -11.30
C THR A 447 4.67 -8.81 -10.83
N ILE A 448 4.94 -8.53 -9.56
CA ILE A 448 4.81 -7.20 -8.95
C ILE A 448 6.20 -6.67 -8.61
N ILE A 449 6.47 -5.40 -8.94
CA ILE A 449 7.70 -4.69 -8.60
C ILE A 449 7.38 -3.55 -7.67
N ALA A 450 7.80 -3.64 -6.41
CA ALA A 450 7.67 -2.59 -5.43
C ALA A 450 8.93 -1.71 -5.38
N ILE A 451 8.74 -0.45 -5.74
CA ILE A 451 9.76 0.61 -5.68
C ILE A 451 9.17 1.85 -5.00
N ASP A 452 9.86 2.37 -4.00
CA ASP A 452 9.42 3.54 -3.25
C ASP A 452 10.00 4.83 -3.82
N ALA A 453 9.15 5.82 -4.12
CA ALA A 453 9.57 7.17 -4.53
C ALA A 453 9.93 8.03 -3.31
N LEU A 454 10.71 9.09 -3.51
CA LEU A 454 10.88 10.11 -2.47
C LEU A 454 9.58 10.91 -2.31
N LYS A 455 9.32 11.32 -1.07
CA LYS A 455 8.22 12.23 -0.74
C LYS A 455 8.73 13.66 -0.72
N PHE A 456 8.20 14.49 -1.61
CA PHE A 456 8.58 15.90 -1.74
C PHE A 456 7.53 16.83 -1.14
N GLY A 457 7.99 17.85 -0.42
CA GLY A 457 7.17 18.99 0.02
C GLY A 457 7.28 20.18 -0.93
N TYR A 458 6.50 21.24 -0.68
CA TYR A 458 6.39 22.41 -1.56
C TYR A 458 7.70 23.14 -1.90
N ASN A 459 8.75 23.03 -1.08
CA ASN A 459 10.00 23.80 -1.22
C ASN A 459 11.23 22.95 -1.62
N GLN A 460 11.04 21.71 -2.04
CA GLN A 460 12.16 20.81 -2.40
C GLN A 460 12.27 20.68 -3.92
N SER A 461 13.43 21.03 -4.49
CA SER A 461 13.66 20.84 -5.92
C SER A 461 13.94 19.37 -6.21
N GLN A 462 13.04 18.74 -6.95
CA GLN A 462 13.12 17.33 -7.33
C GLN A 462 14.09 17.09 -8.49
N PHE A 463 14.49 18.18 -9.16
CA PHE A 463 15.41 18.19 -10.29
C PHE A 463 16.88 18.34 -9.83
N GLU A 464 17.14 18.47 -8.54
CA GLU A 464 18.50 18.36 -8.01
C GLU A 464 19.13 17.03 -8.43
N LYS A 465 20.40 17.09 -8.89
CA LYS A 465 21.13 15.92 -9.45
C LYS A 465 21.06 14.69 -8.54
N ASN A 466 21.16 14.86 -7.22
CA ASN A 466 21.09 13.76 -6.26
C ASN A 466 19.69 13.14 -6.16
N GLN A 467 18.63 13.94 -6.30
CA GLN A 467 17.24 13.47 -6.27
C GLN A 467 16.93 12.70 -7.55
N ILE A 468 17.31 13.25 -8.71
CA ILE A 468 17.22 12.59 -10.02
C ILE A 468 17.95 11.23 -9.96
N LEU A 469 19.22 11.24 -9.51
CA LEU A 469 20.04 10.04 -9.42
C LEU A 469 19.40 8.97 -8.53
N ARG A 470 18.89 9.37 -7.35
CA ARG A 470 18.22 8.45 -6.42
C ARG A 470 17.03 7.77 -7.07
N GLU A 471 16.14 8.56 -7.68
CA GLU A 471 14.89 8.05 -8.27
C GLU A 471 15.15 7.18 -9.49
N LEU A 472 16.11 7.57 -10.34
CA LEU A 472 16.53 6.78 -11.50
C LEU A 472 17.15 5.44 -11.08
N ASN A 473 18.04 5.45 -10.09
CA ASN A 473 18.65 4.23 -9.53
C ASN A 473 17.63 3.30 -8.89
N LYS A 474 16.64 3.86 -8.17
CA LYS A 474 15.56 3.08 -7.56
C LYS A 474 14.70 2.39 -8.62
N ALA A 475 14.26 3.11 -9.64
CA ALA A 475 13.49 2.54 -10.75
C ALA A 475 14.31 1.45 -11.47
N PHE A 476 15.57 1.73 -11.78
CA PHE A 476 16.47 0.75 -12.41
C PHE A 476 16.67 -0.50 -11.55
N CYS A 477 16.84 -0.36 -10.23
CA CYS A 477 16.93 -1.50 -9.31
C CYS A 477 15.69 -2.39 -9.36
N GLY A 478 14.50 -1.81 -9.51
CA GLY A 478 13.25 -2.57 -9.66
C GLY A 478 13.09 -3.21 -11.04
N PHE A 479 13.53 -2.53 -12.10
CA PHE A 479 13.31 -2.98 -13.49
C PHE A 479 14.41 -3.93 -13.99
N ASN A 480 15.58 -3.93 -13.35
CA ASN A 480 16.70 -4.81 -13.68
C ASN A 480 16.51 -6.22 -13.10
N PHE A 481 15.60 -6.98 -13.71
CA PHE A 481 15.35 -8.38 -13.36
C PHE A 481 15.29 -9.27 -14.60
N GLN A 482 15.59 -10.55 -14.39
CA GLN A 482 15.53 -11.60 -15.39
C GLN A 482 14.48 -12.62 -14.95
N ILE A 483 13.27 -12.47 -15.49
CA ILE A 483 12.18 -13.44 -15.38
C ILE A 483 11.77 -13.74 -16.82
N GLU A 484 11.83 -15.02 -17.19
CA GLU A 484 11.52 -15.49 -18.55
C GLU A 484 10.10 -15.08 -18.97
N GLY A 485 9.95 -14.57 -20.19
CA GLY A 485 8.67 -14.09 -20.73
C GLY A 485 8.20 -12.73 -20.22
N VAL A 486 8.81 -12.16 -19.17
CA VAL A 486 8.42 -10.86 -18.61
C VAL A 486 9.31 -9.74 -19.16
N GLU A 487 8.83 -9.12 -20.25
CA GLU A 487 9.60 -8.13 -21.03
C GLU A 487 9.09 -6.69 -20.89
N THR A 488 7.89 -6.50 -20.35
CA THR A 488 7.23 -5.19 -20.32
C THR A 488 6.90 -4.77 -18.89
N ILE A 489 7.25 -3.54 -18.53
CA ILE A 489 6.86 -2.89 -17.28
C ILE A 489 5.56 -2.13 -17.49
N VAL A 490 4.56 -2.39 -16.66
CA VAL A 490 3.31 -1.62 -16.63
C VAL A 490 3.36 -0.71 -15.42
N THR A 491 3.40 0.59 -15.66
CA THR A 491 3.57 1.62 -14.63
C THR A 491 2.69 2.84 -14.91
N GLY A 492 2.95 3.96 -14.24
CA GLY A 492 2.28 5.24 -14.45
C GLY A 492 2.92 6.33 -13.61
N HIS A 493 2.09 7.17 -13.00
CA HIS A 493 2.45 8.32 -12.16
C HIS A 493 3.10 7.96 -10.80
N TRP A 494 4.19 7.19 -10.82
CA TRP A 494 4.95 6.76 -9.66
C TRP A 494 5.44 7.94 -8.81
N GLY A 495 4.97 8.01 -7.57
CA GLY A 495 5.36 9.07 -6.62
C GLY A 495 4.70 10.43 -6.86
N CYS A 496 3.80 10.59 -7.85
CA CYS A 496 3.27 11.91 -8.22
C CYS A 496 1.97 12.31 -7.48
N GLY A 497 1.36 11.40 -6.72
CA GLY A 497 0.16 11.67 -5.92
C GLY A 497 0.50 12.25 -4.56
N VAL A 498 0.23 11.49 -3.49
CA VAL A 498 0.48 11.88 -2.09
C VAL A 498 1.96 12.24 -1.82
N PHE A 499 2.88 11.78 -2.68
CA PHE A 499 4.31 12.04 -2.56
C PHE A 499 4.78 13.30 -3.30
N GLY A 500 3.90 13.97 -4.04
CA GLY A 500 4.17 15.28 -4.63
C GLY A 500 5.16 15.28 -5.80
N GLY A 501 5.50 14.13 -6.36
CA GLY A 501 6.42 13.99 -7.48
C GLY A 501 5.96 14.71 -8.76
N ASN A 502 6.91 15.27 -9.51
CA ASN A 502 6.64 15.84 -10.83
C ASN A 502 6.43 14.73 -11.88
N LYS A 503 5.28 14.75 -12.58
CA LYS A 503 4.90 13.72 -13.57
C LYS A 503 5.83 13.64 -14.77
N ASP A 504 6.28 14.78 -15.30
CA ASP A 504 7.18 14.85 -16.46
C ASP A 504 8.53 14.19 -16.12
N LEU A 505 9.12 14.60 -15.00
CA LEU A 505 10.36 14.03 -14.47
C LEU A 505 10.21 12.52 -14.27
N LYS A 506 9.22 12.08 -13.49
CA LYS A 506 9.03 10.66 -13.14
C LYS A 506 8.75 9.79 -14.36
N ALA A 507 8.12 10.29 -15.41
CA ALA A 507 7.94 9.55 -16.65
C ALA A 507 9.27 9.30 -17.36
N ILE A 508 10.11 10.33 -17.49
CA ILE A 508 11.42 10.23 -18.15
C ILE A 508 12.37 9.33 -17.37
N LEU A 509 12.42 9.44 -16.04
CA LEU A 509 13.26 8.57 -15.21
C LEU A 509 12.87 7.09 -15.35
N GLN A 510 11.57 6.79 -15.42
CA GLN A 510 11.11 5.41 -15.62
C GLN A 510 11.47 4.90 -17.01
N LEU A 511 11.34 5.72 -18.06
CA LEU A 511 11.79 5.41 -19.42
C LEU A 511 13.28 5.07 -19.49
N MET A 512 14.10 5.93 -18.90
CA MET A 512 15.56 5.75 -18.86
C MET A 512 15.91 4.45 -18.12
N ALA A 513 15.34 4.23 -16.94
CA ALA A 513 15.56 3.02 -16.15
C ALA A 513 15.14 1.75 -16.90
N ALA A 514 13.97 1.74 -17.53
CA ALA A 514 13.48 0.56 -18.24
C ALA A 514 14.29 0.28 -19.51
N SER A 515 14.64 1.32 -20.28
CA SER A 515 15.46 1.18 -21.48
C SER A 515 16.85 0.63 -21.15
N GLN A 516 17.47 1.15 -20.08
CA GLN A 516 18.73 0.64 -19.55
C GLN A 516 18.63 -0.82 -19.08
N ALA A 517 17.49 -1.21 -18.50
CA ALA A 517 17.19 -2.58 -18.08
C ALA A 517 16.67 -3.46 -19.24
N GLN A 518 16.63 -2.94 -20.47
CA GLN A 518 16.12 -3.62 -21.66
C GLN A 518 14.67 -4.11 -21.53
N LYS A 519 13.81 -3.28 -20.94
CA LYS A 519 12.37 -3.53 -20.77
C LYS A 519 11.55 -2.48 -21.50
N LYS A 520 10.45 -2.92 -22.13
CA LYS A 520 9.44 -2.02 -22.73
C LYS A 520 8.58 -1.42 -21.62
N ILE A 521 7.91 -0.29 -21.89
CA ILE A 521 6.97 0.32 -20.94
C ILE A 521 5.57 0.42 -21.53
N ILE A 522 4.58 0.09 -20.69
CA ILE A 522 3.22 0.60 -20.78
C ILE A 522 3.04 1.63 -19.67
N TYR A 523 2.72 2.87 -20.03
CA TYR A 523 2.57 3.98 -19.10
C TYR A 523 1.10 4.40 -18.97
N CYS A 524 0.50 4.12 -17.83
CA CYS A 524 -0.89 4.45 -17.51
C CYS A 524 -0.98 5.90 -17.00
N THR A 525 -1.79 6.73 -17.66
CA THR A 525 -1.96 8.15 -17.29
C THR A 525 -3.22 8.43 -16.47
N PHE A 526 -4.03 7.40 -16.21
CA PHE A 526 -5.23 7.49 -15.35
C PHE A 526 -6.19 8.60 -15.77
N ASN A 527 -6.53 8.63 -17.07
CA ASN A 527 -7.37 9.61 -17.75
C ASN A 527 -6.81 11.05 -17.81
N ASP A 528 -5.51 11.24 -17.57
CA ASP A 528 -4.84 12.53 -17.80
C ASP A 528 -4.53 12.71 -19.30
N VAL A 529 -5.52 13.22 -20.03
CA VAL A 529 -5.45 13.45 -21.49
C VAL A 529 -4.37 14.47 -21.84
N HIS A 530 -4.27 15.55 -21.07
CA HIS A 530 -3.32 16.62 -21.34
C HIS A 530 -1.87 16.14 -21.15
N PHE A 531 -1.59 15.43 -20.06
CA PHE A 531 -0.28 14.79 -19.87
C PHE A 531 0.01 13.79 -21.00
N SER A 532 -0.96 12.94 -21.35
CA SER A 532 -0.80 11.92 -22.41
C SER A 532 -0.39 12.53 -23.75
N GLN A 533 -1.06 13.60 -24.18
CA GLN A 533 -0.74 14.29 -25.44
C GLN A 533 0.64 14.92 -25.43
N ARG A 534 1.02 15.61 -24.34
CA ARG A 534 2.36 16.17 -24.19
C ARG A 534 3.42 15.09 -24.16
N PHE A 535 3.18 14.00 -23.44
CA PHE A 535 4.11 12.90 -23.33
C PHE A 535 4.33 12.24 -24.70
N GLN A 536 3.27 12.04 -25.49
CA GLN A 536 3.39 11.53 -26.85
C GLN A 536 4.30 12.40 -27.72
N LYS A 537 4.14 13.74 -27.69
CA LYS A 537 5.04 14.66 -28.43
C LYS A 537 6.50 14.52 -28.01
N VAL A 538 6.76 14.36 -26.71
CA VAL A 538 8.12 14.12 -26.20
C VAL A 538 8.66 12.77 -26.65
N LEU A 539 7.85 11.71 -26.66
CA LEU A 539 8.23 10.40 -27.20
C LEU A 539 8.57 10.49 -28.69
N ASP A 540 7.73 11.17 -29.48
CA ASP A 540 7.96 11.36 -30.91
C ASP A 540 9.31 12.06 -31.16
N LEU A 541 9.61 13.11 -30.38
CA LEU A 541 10.90 13.81 -30.42
C LEU A 541 12.07 12.87 -30.05
N ILE A 542 11.95 12.11 -28.97
CA ILE A 542 12.96 11.14 -28.53
C ILE A 542 13.30 10.16 -29.66
N TYR A 543 12.29 9.61 -30.32
CA TYR A 543 12.48 8.65 -31.40
C TYR A 543 13.02 9.31 -32.68
N GLN A 544 12.48 10.47 -33.08
CA GLN A 544 12.95 11.21 -34.26
C GLN A 544 14.43 11.58 -34.17
N LYS A 545 14.91 11.94 -32.97
CA LYS A 545 16.30 12.33 -32.73
C LYS A 545 17.19 11.17 -32.27
N ASN A 546 16.65 9.96 -32.14
CA ASN A 546 17.34 8.79 -31.60
C ASN A 546 18.03 9.07 -30.26
N LEU A 547 17.36 9.82 -29.36
CA LEU A 547 17.94 10.17 -28.07
C LEU A 547 18.21 8.90 -27.25
N LYS A 548 19.36 8.89 -26.59
CA LYS A 548 19.80 7.81 -25.71
C LYS A 548 19.53 8.16 -24.26
N VAL A 549 19.66 7.18 -23.38
CA VAL A 549 19.56 7.38 -21.93
C VAL A 549 20.52 8.49 -21.45
N GLY A 550 21.77 8.51 -21.92
CA GLY A 550 22.73 9.54 -21.54
C GLY A 550 22.39 10.95 -22.03
N ASP A 551 21.70 11.07 -23.16
CA ASP A 551 21.25 12.37 -23.67
C ASP A 551 20.14 12.95 -22.79
N LEU A 552 19.16 12.12 -22.41
CA LEU A 552 18.09 12.53 -21.48
C LEU A 552 18.64 12.89 -20.10
N TRP A 553 19.66 12.18 -19.61
CA TRP A 553 20.35 12.55 -18.38
C TRP A 553 20.97 13.95 -18.47
N LYS A 554 21.70 14.24 -19.56
CA LYS A 554 22.33 15.56 -19.77
C LYS A 554 21.28 16.68 -19.86
N LEU A 555 20.16 16.44 -20.56
CA LEU A 555 19.06 17.41 -20.66
C LEU A 555 18.38 17.67 -19.31
N LEU A 556 18.20 16.65 -18.47
CA LEU A 556 17.69 16.80 -17.11
C LEU A 556 18.63 17.64 -16.24
N VAL A 557 19.94 17.38 -16.30
CA VAL A 557 20.95 18.17 -15.58
C VAL A 557 20.95 19.63 -16.06
N LEU A 558 20.94 19.85 -17.38
CA LEU A 558 20.90 21.18 -17.99
C LEU A 558 19.67 21.97 -17.56
N TYR A 559 18.50 21.33 -17.56
CA TYR A 559 17.23 21.94 -17.13
C TYR A 559 17.31 22.49 -15.70
N HIS A 560 17.89 21.72 -14.78
CA HIS A 560 18.08 22.13 -13.40
C HIS A 560 19.13 23.23 -13.25
N GLU A 561 20.33 23.03 -13.82
CA GLU A 561 21.46 23.97 -13.68
C GLU A 561 21.15 25.35 -14.27
N SER A 562 20.36 25.38 -15.35
CA SER A 562 19.90 26.61 -15.99
C SER A 562 18.65 27.21 -15.34
N LYS A 563 18.15 26.60 -14.25
CA LYS A 563 16.97 27.02 -13.46
C LYS A 563 15.69 27.17 -14.29
N PHE A 564 15.54 26.35 -15.34
CA PHE A 564 14.34 26.36 -16.18
C PHE A 564 13.09 25.89 -15.44
N GLU A 565 13.26 25.13 -14.36
CA GLU A 565 12.17 24.70 -13.46
C GLU A 565 11.32 25.84 -12.89
N SER A 566 11.85 27.08 -12.88
CA SER A 566 11.11 28.28 -12.48
C SER A 566 10.34 28.96 -13.62
N LYS A 567 10.56 28.52 -14.87
CA LYS A 567 10.11 29.21 -16.10
C LYS A 567 9.11 28.38 -16.90
N ILE A 568 9.42 27.10 -17.13
CA ILE A 568 8.67 26.20 -18.01
C ILE A 568 8.66 24.79 -17.42
N GLN A 569 7.72 23.93 -17.83
CA GLN A 569 7.72 22.53 -17.40
C GLN A 569 8.71 21.70 -18.23
N PHE A 570 9.15 20.56 -17.69
CA PHE A 570 10.24 19.81 -18.29
C PHE A 570 9.91 19.26 -19.68
N PHE A 571 8.68 18.78 -19.93
CA PHE A 571 8.29 18.38 -21.29
C PHE A 571 8.32 19.54 -22.28
N ASP A 572 7.87 20.72 -21.87
CA ASP A 572 7.88 21.91 -22.74
C ASP A 572 9.33 22.32 -23.04
N PHE A 573 10.22 22.29 -22.04
CA PHE A 573 11.66 22.51 -22.23
C PHE A 573 12.26 21.55 -23.26
N LEU A 574 11.95 20.26 -23.20
CA LEU A 574 12.46 19.28 -24.17
C LEU A 574 12.00 19.59 -25.60
N LEU A 575 10.77 20.08 -25.76
CA LEU A 575 10.19 20.44 -27.05
C LEU A 575 10.73 21.78 -27.59
N GLU A 576 11.11 22.72 -26.71
CA GLU A 576 11.67 24.03 -27.07
C GLU A 576 13.17 23.97 -27.38
N ILE A 577 13.97 23.34 -26.52
CA ILE A 577 15.44 23.35 -26.68
C ILE A 577 15.90 22.66 -27.96
N ASN A 578 15.09 21.75 -28.50
CA ASN A 578 15.39 21.05 -29.74
C ASN A 578 14.91 21.77 -31.01
N GLN A 579 14.21 22.92 -30.88
CA GLN A 579 13.98 23.85 -31.99
C GLN A 579 15.18 24.77 -32.21
N ILE A 580 16.07 24.85 -31.22
CA ILE A 580 17.36 25.53 -31.31
C ILE A 580 18.38 24.45 -31.69
N ASP A 581 18.85 24.47 -32.94
CA ASP A 581 19.86 23.53 -33.46
C ASP A 581 21.02 23.36 -32.44
N MET A 582 21.09 22.20 -31.79
CA MET A 582 22.32 21.74 -31.11
C MET A 582 23.31 21.27 -32.18
N LYS A 583 23.88 22.24 -32.91
CA LYS A 583 25.02 22.02 -33.81
C LYS A 583 26.29 21.75 -33.03
#